data_AF-A0A7J2S1V9-F1
#
_entry.id   AF-A0A7J2S1V9-F1
#
_cell.length_a   1.000
_cell.length_b   1.000
_cell.length_c   1.000
_cell.angle_alpha   90.00
_cell.angle_beta   90.00
_cell.angle_gamma   90.00
#
_symmetry.space_group_name_H-M   'P 1'
#
loop_
_entity.id
_entity.type
_entity.pdbx_description
1 polymer ?
#
loop_
_entity_poly.entity_id
_entity_poly.type
_entity_poly.pdbx_seq_one_letter_code
_entity_poly.pdbx_strand_id
1 'polypeptide(L)'
;MTTIVVSGKGGTGKTNVAALIVRIISERKVTLAIDADPDTNLAGALGASIRKTVGDIREGFLDEKDKLPPETDKQAHFEYRLMGIIE
;
A
#
# COMPACT_ATOMS: atom_id res chain seq x y z
N MET A 1 -1.91 -5.92 19.74
CA MET A 1 -2.06 -5.70 18.29
C MET A 1 -2.26 -7.06 17.63
N THR A 2 -3.29 -7.23 16.80
CA THR A 2 -3.57 -8.50 16.14
C THR A 2 -3.25 -8.37 14.67
N THR A 3 -2.38 -9.24 14.14
CA THR A 3 -1.98 -9.27 12.73
C THR A 3 -2.54 -10.52 12.08
N ILE A 4 -3.16 -10.36 10.91
CA ILE A 4 -3.72 -11.46 10.12
C ILE A 4 -3.03 -11.43 8.77
N VAL A 5 -2.48 -12.56 8.35
CA VAL A 5 -1.83 -12.72 7.04
C VAL A 5 -2.62 -13.75 6.24
N VAL A 6 -3.04 -13.39 5.03
CA VAL A 6 -3.74 -14.28 4.10
C VAL A 6 -2.76 -14.65 2.98
N SER A 7 -2.38 -15.93 2.88
CA SER A 7 -1.42 -16.44 1.90
C SER A 7 -1.95 -17.69 1.18
N GLY A 8 -1.34 -18.03 0.06
CA GLY A 8 -1.73 -19.16 -0.79
C GLY A 8 -1.43 -18.95 -2.28
N LYS A 9 -1.62 -19.99 -3.09
CA LYS A 9 -1.36 -19.98 -4.54
C LYS A 9 -2.18 -18.91 -5.28
N GLY A 10 -1.74 -18.50 -6.46
CA GLY A 10 -2.52 -17.64 -7.36
C GLY A 10 -3.91 -18.24 -7.67
N GLY A 11 -4.94 -17.40 -7.71
CA GLY A 11 -6.31 -17.81 -8.06
C GLY A 11 -7.13 -18.51 -6.97
N THR A 12 -6.63 -18.66 -5.74
CA THR A 12 -7.38 -19.34 -4.65
C THR A 12 -8.38 -18.44 -3.91
N GLY A 13 -8.64 -17.22 -4.40
CA GLY A 13 -9.61 -16.30 -3.80
C GLY A 13 -9.13 -15.51 -2.57
N LYS A 14 -7.82 -15.44 -2.32
CA LYS A 14 -7.23 -14.73 -1.16
C LYS A 14 -7.73 -13.30 -1.00
N THR A 15 -7.74 -12.53 -2.07
CA THR A 15 -8.16 -11.11 -2.07
C THR A 15 -9.61 -10.97 -1.61
N ASN A 16 -10.50 -11.86 -2.05
CA ASN A 16 -11.90 -11.85 -1.64
C ASN A 16 -12.05 -12.15 -0.14
N VAL A 17 -11.33 -13.17 0.35
CA VAL A 17 -11.35 -13.52 1.77
C VAL A 17 -10.78 -12.38 2.62
N ALA A 18 -9.66 -11.79 2.20
CA ALA A 18 -9.06 -10.63 2.86
C ALA A 18 -10.03 -9.44 2.91
N ALA A 19 -10.71 -9.13 1.81
CA ALA A 19 -11.70 -8.06 1.74
C ALA A 19 -12.86 -8.27 2.73
N LEU A 20 -13.39 -9.51 2.82
CA LEU A 20 -14.45 -9.86 3.77
C LEU A 20 -13.98 -9.71 5.23
N ILE A 21 -12.77 -10.19 5.54
CA ILE A 21 -12.17 -10.05 6.88
C ILE A 21 -12.05 -8.57 7.24
N VAL A 22 -11.48 -7.76 6.35
CA VAL A 22 -11.32 -6.31 6.56
C VAL A 22 -12.67 -5.65 6.78
N ARG A 23 -13.68 -5.95 5.95
CA ARG A 23 -15.04 -5.41 6.07
C ARG A 23 -15.61 -5.66 7.47
N ILE A 24 -15.59 -6.91 7.93
CA ILE A 24 -16.17 -7.31 9.22
C ILE A 24 -15.41 -6.69 10.40
N ILE A 25 -14.08 -6.69 10.37
CA ILE A 25 -13.28 -6.17 11.50
C ILE A 25 -13.36 -4.64 11.57
N SER A 26 -13.40 -3.97 10.41
CA SER A 26 -13.45 -2.50 10.32
C SER A 26 -14.70 -1.89 10.96
N GLU A 27 -15.80 -2.65 11.06
CA GLU A 27 -17.03 -2.22 11.74
C GLU A 27 -16.85 -2.04 13.26
N ARG A 28 -15.81 -2.63 13.85
CA ARG A 28 -15.61 -2.66 15.32
C ARG A 28 -14.25 -2.13 15.76
N LYS A 29 -13.26 -2.09 14.87
CA LYS A 29 -11.88 -1.72 15.19
C LYS A 29 -11.25 -0.95 14.05
N VAL A 30 -10.39 0.01 14.40
CA VAL A 30 -9.47 0.62 13.44
C VAL A 30 -8.63 -0.48 12.80
N THR A 31 -8.73 -0.59 11.47
CA THR A 31 -8.16 -1.69 10.70
C THR A 31 -7.25 -1.12 9.62
N LEU A 32 -5.98 -1.55 9.63
CA LEU A 32 -5.03 -1.29 8.55
C LEU A 32 -5.03 -2.50 7.61
N ALA A 33 -5.46 -2.29 6.37
CA ALA A 33 -5.38 -3.28 5.31
C ALA A 33 -4.17 -2.99 4.42
N ILE A 34 -3.35 -4.01 4.17
CA ILE A 34 -2.16 -3.91 3.31
C ILE A 34 -2.33 -4.93 2.19
N ASP A 35 -2.37 -4.46 0.94
CA ASP A 35 -2.25 -5.31 -0.24
C ASP A 35 -0.76 -5.50 -0.54
N ALA A 36 -0.29 -6.74 -0.51
CA ALA A 36 1.10 -7.10 -0.77
C ALA A 36 1.27 -7.86 -2.09
N ASP A 37 0.21 -7.91 -2.91
CA ASP A 37 0.25 -8.49 -4.25
C ASP A 37 0.65 -7.41 -5.28
N PRO A 38 1.58 -7.69 -6.20
CA PRO A 38 1.89 -6.76 -7.30
C PRO A 38 0.64 -6.42 -8.13
N ASP A 39 -0.28 -7.37 -8.32
CA ASP A 39 -1.57 -7.12 -8.95
C ASP A 39 -2.55 -6.60 -7.89
N THR A 40 -2.49 -5.30 -7.60
CA THR A 40 -3.29 -4.64 -6.56
C THR A 40 -4.78 -4.74 -6.84
N ASN A 41 -5.49 -5.56 -6.07
CA ASN A 41 -6.91 -5.84 -6.27
C ASN A 41 -7.76 -5.66 -5.00
N LEU A 42 -7.13 -5.55 -3.83
CA LEU A 42 -7.84 -5.46 -2.55
C LEU A 42 -8.67 -4.18 -2.43
N ALA A 43 -8.12 -3.04 -2.87
CA ALA A 43 -8.84 -1.76 -2.83
C ALA A 43 -10.12 -1.80 -3.66
N GLY A 44 -10.04 -2.34 -4.88
CA GLY A 44 -11.20 -2.54 -5.75
C GLY A 44 -12.24 -3.48 -5.12
N ALA A 45 -11.79 -4.60 -4.52
CA ALA A 45 -12.68 -5.52 -3.81
C ALA A 45 -13.38 -4.89 -2.59
N LEU A 46 -12.75 -3.89 -1.96
CA LEU A 46 -13.35 -3.11 -0.87
C LEU A 46 -14.21 -1.94 -1.35
N GLY A 47 -14.23 -1.64 -2.65
CA GLY A 47 -14.87 -0.45 -3.21
C GLY A 47 -14.16 0.86 -2.83
N ALA A 48 -12.89 0.80 -2.47
CA ALA A 48 -12.08 1.96 -2.09
C ALA A 48 -11.45 2.60 -3.34
N SER A 49 -11.48 3.93 -3.41
CA SER A 49 -10.73 4.68 -4.41
C SER A 49 -9.31 4.96 -3.89
N ILE A 50 -8.30 4.54 -4.66
CA ILE A 50 -6.88 4.79 -4.35
C ILE A 50 -6.38 5.86 -5.31
N ARG A 51 -5.87 6.96 -4.77
CA ARG A 51 -5.28 8.05 -5.56
C ARG A 51 -3.79 7.88 -5.80
N LYS A 52 -3.11 7.21 -4.86
CA LYS A 52 -1.65 7.05 -4.85
C LYS A 52 -1.27 5.81 -4.06
N THR A 53 -0.25 5.11 -4.52
CA THR A 53 0.34 3.95 -3.86
C THR A 53 1.77 4.23 -3.42
N VAL A 54 2.28 3.42 -2.50
CA VAL A 54 3.72 3.41 -2.16
C VAL A 54 4.56 3.04 -3.38
N GLY A 55 4.03 2.21 -4.28
CA GLY A 55 4.64 1.88 -5.57
C GLY A 55 4.86 3.12 -6.43
N ASP A 56 3.83 3.96 -6.59
CA ASP A 56 3.90 5.19 -7.39
C ASP A 56 4.99 6.14 -6.87
N ILE A 57 5.12 6.26 -5.55
CA ILE A 57 6.17 7.08 -4.93
C ILE A 57 7.55 6.52 -5.17
N ARG A 58 7.71 5.19 -5.04
CA ARG A 58 8.97 4.52 -5.32
C ARG A 58 9.38 4.74 -6.78
N GLU A 59 8.46 4.56 -7.73
CA GLU A 59 8.75 4.74 -9.15
C GLU A 59 9.12 6.18 -9.47
N GLY A 60 8.31 7.16 -9.06
CA GLY A 60 8.63 8.58 -9.25
C GLY A 60 9.95 9.00 -8.58
N PHE A 61 10.30 8.40 -7.44
CA PHE A 61 11.59 8.64 -6.80
C PHE A 61 12.76 8.09 -7.63
N LEU A 62 12.63 6.87 -8.16
CA LEU A 62 13.68 6.25 -8.97
C LEU A 62 13.97 7.05 -10.26
N ASP A 63 12.96 7.68 -10.85
CA ASP A 63 13.08 8.50 -12.07
C ASP A 63 13.78 9.87 -11.84
N GLU A 64 13.81 10.33 -10.60
CA GLU A 64 14.32 11.65 -10.22
C GLU A 64 15.61 11.58 -9.40
N LYS A 65 15.92 10.45 -8.75
CA LYS A 65 17.03 10.31 -7.80
C LYS A 65 18.41 10.70 -8.35
N ASP A 66 18.57 10.64 -9.67
CA ASP A 66 19.83 10.95 -10.36
C ASP A 66 19.89 12.43 -10.82
N LYS A 67 18.76 13.15 -10.74
CA LYS A 67 18.64 14.60 -10.99
C LYS A 67 18.74 15.42 -9.70
N LEU A 68 18.63 14.76 -8.54
CA LEU A 68 18.78 15.41 -7.23
C LEU A 68 20.23 15.89 -7.03
N PRO A 69 20.43 17.07 -6.42
CA PRO A 69 21.76 17.56 -6.07
C PRO A 69 22.53 16.54 -5.20
N PRO A 70 23.87 16.38 -5.38
CA PRO A 70 24.67 15.40 -4.65
C PRO A 70 24.60 15.49 -3.12
N GLU A 71 24.39 16.69 -2.59
CA GLU A 71 24.24 17.00 -1.17
C GLU A 71 22.86 16.64 -0.59
N THR A 72 21.91 16.24 -1.44
CA THR A 72 20.57 15.86 -1.01
C THR A 72 20.61 14.54 -0.27
N ASP A 73 20.08 14.51 0.96
CA ASP A 73 19.77 13.26 1.64
C ASP A 73 18.60 12.56 0.93
N LYS A 74 18.96 11.56 0.14
CA LYS A 74 18.02 10.77 -0.67
C LYS A 74 17.01 10.01 0.21
N GLN A 75 17.41 9.57 1.39
CA GLN A 75 16.52 8.86 2.31
C GLN A 75 15.50 9.83 2.90
N ALA A 76 15.95 10.96 3.45
CA ALA A 76 15.05 11.96 4.01
C ALA A 76 14.07 12.50 2.94
N HIS A 77 14.53 12.68 1.70
CA HIS A 77 13.68 13.10 0.60
C HIS A 77 12.63 12.04 0.21
N PHE A 78 12.98 10.75 0.24
CA PHE A 78 12.02 9.67 -0.01
C PHE A 78 10.98 9.57 1.11
N GLU A 79 11.41 9.65 2.37
CA GLU A 79 10.53 9.66 3.54
C GLU A 79 9.55 10.84 3.50
N TYR A 80 10.02 12.03 3.13
CA TYR A 80 9.16 13.20 2.93
C TYR A 80 8.06 12.93 1.89
N ARG A 81 8.39 12.30 0.76
CA ARG A 81 7.38 11.93 -0.25
C ARG A 81 6.39 10.91 0.29
N LEU A 82 6.85 9.91 1.02
CA LEU A 82 5.97 8.89 1.64
C LEU A 82 4.95 9.50 2.59
N MET A 83 5.34 10.52 3.37
CA MET A 83 4.41 11.21 4.28
C MET A 83 3.21 11.84 3.53
N GLY A 84 3.42 12.28 2.29
CA GLY A 84 2.36 12.83 1.44
C GLY A 84 1.35 11.81 0.87
N ILE A 85 1.42 10.51 1.23
CA ILE A 85 0.37 9.52 0.89
C ILE A 85 -0.86 9.64 1.79
N ILE A 86 -0.69 10.15 3.01
CA ILE A 86 -1.73 10.12 4.06
C ILE A 86 -2.72 11.31 3.94
N GLU A 87 -2.53 12.21 2.97
CA GLU A 87 -3.39 13.39 2.69
C GLU A 87 -4.61 13.10 1.80
#